data_AF-A0A3G8H4U9-F1
#
_entry.id   AF-A0A3G8H4U9-F1
#
_cell.length_a   1.000
_cell.length_b   1.000
_cell.length_c   1.000
_cell.angle_alpha   90.00
_cell.angle_beta   90.00
_cell.angle_gamma   90.00
#
_symmetry.space_group_name_H-M   'P 1'
#
loop_
_entity.id
_entity.type
_entity.pdbx_description
1 polymer ?
#
loop_
_entity_poly.entity_id
_entity_poly.type
_entity_poly.pdbx_seq_one_letter_code
_entity_poly.pdbx_strand_id
1 'polypeptide(L)'
;MMEERLFDSSHAALVFAFNYSGQQYQASAMNKAMTPAIGSGKGLVGVDGAAQAGMIRNELSMLPELHQAVLTARTAPRDIPCDCGRPCCAARKPNPEWNAAIVWLTERAMQQLSGSFSHYRVRRSILEKIFGVRVDLQQVAEDCGAHRNTVSAQNAKLKVWIEGERKKGLLAAPGVESVAWLAIDGRLMAAGMVALEERAEA
;
A
#
# COMPACT_ATOMS: atom_id res chain seq x y z
N MET A 1 31.51 -11.58 -10.51
CA MET A 1 30.76 -10.36 -10.90
C MET A 1 29.54 -10.31 -10.00
N MET A 2 29.49 -9.39 -9.03
CA MET A 2 28.27 -9.18 -8.25
C MET A 2 27.26 -8.53 -9.21
N GLU A 3 26.20 -9.27 -9.58
CA GLU A 3 25.04 -8.68 -10.24
C GLU A 3 24.45 -7.63 -9.30
N GLU A 4 24.73 -6.36 -9.61
CA GLU A 4 24.28 -5.20 -8.86
C GLU A 4 22.78 -4.99 -9.14
N ARG A 5 21.93 -5.34 -8.17
CA ARG A 5 20.46 -5.40 -8.30
C ARG A 5 19.81 -4.01 -8.36
N LEU A 6 18.57 -3.95 -8.88
CA LEU A 6 17.85 -2.71 -9.24
C LEU A 6 17.26 -1.91 -8.06
N PHE A 7 16.85 -2.57 -6.97
CA PHE A 7 16.23 -1.92 -5.81
C PHE A 7 16.80 -2.41 -4.49
N ASP A 8 16.91 -1.49 -3.52
CA ASP A 8 17.41 -1.78 -2.17
C ASP A 8 16.42 -2.61 -1.34
N SER A 9 15.12 -2.53 -1.63
CA SER A 9 14.07 -3.29 -0.93
C SER A 9 12.84 -3.49 -1.81
N SER A 10 12.00 -4.47 -1.47
CA SER A 10 10.70 -4.67 -2.10
C SER A 10 9.75 -3.49 -1.90
N HIS A 11 9.85 -2.83 -0.75
CA HIS A 11 9.10 -1.59 -0.51
C HIS A 11 9.49 -0.51 -1.53
N ALA A 12 10.79 -0.29 -1.75
CA ALA A 12 11.27 0.66 -2.77
C ALA A 12 10.81 0.26 -4.18
N ALA A 13 10.87 -1.03 -4.51
CA ALA A 13 10.42 -1.55 -5.79
C ALA A 13 8.92 -1.30 -6.04
N LEU A 14 8.07 -1.60 -5.04
CA LEU A 14 6.63 -1.35 -5.15
C LEU A 14 6.32 0.15 -5.22
N VAL A 15 6.93 0.98 -4.38
CA VAL A 15 6.74 2.44 -4.44
C VAL A 15 7.14 2.97 -5.82
N PHE A 16 8.26 2.52 -6.38
CA PHE A 16 8.64 2.84 -7.75
C PHE A 16 7.55 2.43 -8.75
N ALA A 17 7.12 1.17 -8.72
CA ALA A 17 6.12 0.64 -9.67
C ALA A 17 4.75 1.32 -9.56
N PHE A 18 4.35 1.77 -8.36
CA PHE A 18 3.10 2.51 -8.17
C PHE A 18 3.18 3.96 -8.65
N ASN A 19 4.33 4.62 -8.49
CA ASN A 19 4.52 5.99 -8.94
C ASN A 19 4.83 6.09 -10.44
N TYR A 20 5.47 5.06 -11.02
CA TYR A 20 5.82 5.05 -12.44
C TYR A 20 4.58 5.12 -13.34
N SER A 21 3.51 4.41 -12.98
CA SER A 21 2.21 4.47 -13.68
C SER A 21 1.66 5.90 -13.75
N GLY A 22 1.89 6.73 -12.73
CA GLY A 22 1.46 8.14 -12.71
C GLY A 22 2.35 9.07 -13.54
N GLN A 23 3.65 8.79 -13.62
CA GLN A 23 4.62 9.64 -14.32
C GLN A 23 4.50 9.57 -15.85
N GLN A 24 4.09 8.41 -16.41
CA GLN A 24 3.95 8.26 -17.86
C GLN A 24 2.89 9.19 -18.46
N TYR A 25 1.83 9.52 -17.72
CA TYR A 25 0.75 10.39 -18.19
C TYR A 25 1.03 11.88 -18.01
N GLN A 26 2.04 12.28 -17.22
CA GLN A 26 2.10 13.65 -16.68
C GLN A 26 3.38 14.44 -16.95
N ALA A 27 4.42 13.81 -17.46
CA ALA A 27 5.66 14.54 -17.67
C ALA A 27 5.77 15.01 -19.13
N SER A 28 5.57 16.32 -19.34
CA SER A 28 6.11 17.01 -20.51
C SER A 28 7.62 16.72 -20.62
N ALA A 29 8.20 16.78 -21.82
CA ALA A 29 9.62 16.48 -22.01
C ALA A 29 10.54 17.26 -21.04
N MET A 30 10.15 18.48 -20.67
CA MET A 30 10.85 19.33 -19.70
C MET A 30 10.68 18.85 -18.25
N ASN A 31 9.48 18.39 -17.86
CA ASN A 31 9.25 17.80 -16.53
C ASN A 31 10.00 16.48 -16.36
N LYS A 32 10.16 15.67 -17.42
CA LYS A 32 11.01 14.46 -17.37
C LYS A 32 12.49 14.80 -17.12
N ALA A 33 12.95 15.95 -17.61
CA ALA A 33 14.32 16.40 -17.41
C ALA A 33 14.56 17.03 -16.03
N MET A 34 13.52 17.58 -15.39
CA MET A 34 13.62 18.27 -14.09
C MET A 34 13.19 17.43 -12.88
N THR A 35 12.49 16.31 -13.07
CA THR A 35 12.08 15.44 -11.95
C THR A 35 13.28 14.59 -11.50
N PRO A 36 13.77 14.72 -10.26
CA PRO A 36 14.80 13.82 -9.75
C PRO A 36 14.26 12.39 -9.80
N ALA A 37 15.06 11.46 -10.30
CA ALA A 37 14.69 10.05 -10.41
C ALA A 37 14.20 9.54 -9.04
N ILE A 38 12.90 9.19 -8.96
CA ILE A 38 12.34 8.53 -7.79
C ILE A 38 12.89 7.10 -7.82
N GLY A 39 13.90 6.85 -7.01
CA GLY A 39 14.69 5.62 -7.00
C GLY A 39 16.06 5.87 -7.63
N SER A 40 17.13 5.68 -6.84
CA SER A 40 18.53 5.72 -7.27
C SER A 40 18.91 4.58 -8.24
N GLY A 41 17.93 3.87 -8.81
CA GLY A 41 18.11 2.77 -9.75
C GLY A 41 18.49 3.28 -11.15
N LYS A 42 19.78 3.25 -11.44
CA LYS A 42 20.46 3.20 -12.76
C LYS A 42 19.56 3.40 -14.00
N GLY A 43 19.13 4.63 -14.28
CA GLY A 43 18.60 4.98 -15.60
C GLY A 43 17.21 4.43 -15.95
N LEU A 44 16.36 4.13 -14.96
CA LEU A 44 14.97 3.71 -15.16
C LEU A 44 14.04 4.86 -15.61
N VAL A 45 14.42 5.55 -16.68
CA VAL A 45 13.65 6.63 -17.32
C VAL A 45 13.18 6.13 -18.68
N GLY A 46 11.88 6.13 -18.97
CA GLY A 46 11.35 5.80 -20.30
C GLY A 46 10.88 4.35 -20.45
N VAL A 47 11.28 3.64 -21.51
CA VAL A 47 10.72 2.31 -21.79
C VAL A 47 11.21 1.27 -20.78
N ASP A 48 12.46 1.36 -20.36
CA ASP A 48 13.05 0.41 -19.39
C ASP A 48 12.43 0.54 -18.00
N GLY A 49 12.13 1.78 -17.56
CA GLY A 49 11.38 2.01 -16.33
C GLY A 49 9.94 1.47 -16.39
N ALA A 50 9.31 1.54 -17.56
CA ALA A 50 7.96 0.99 -17.77
C ALA A 50 7.96 -0.54 -17.73
N ALA A 51 8.97 -1.15 -18.37
CA ALA A 51 9.17 -2.58 -18.32
C ALA A 51 9.43 -3.04 -16.88
N GLN A 52 10.32 -2.37 -16.15
CA GLN A 52 10.63 -2.71 -14.76
C GLN A 52 9.40 -2.56 -13.85
N ALA A 53 8.65 -1.47 -13.97
CA ALA A 53 7.40 -1.27 -13.23
C ALA A 53 6.39 -2.39 -13.56
N GLY A 54 6.23 -2.72 -14.84
CA GLY A 54 5.36 -3.81 -15.29
C GLY A 54 5.75 -5.17 -14.71
N MET A 55 7.04 -5.50 -14.68
CA MET A 55 7.54 -6.74 -14.10
C MET A 55 7.27 -6.81 -12.59
N ILE A 56 7.47 -5.71 -11.85
CA ILE A 56 7.16 -5.64 -10.41
C ILE A 56 5.65 -5.81 -10.18
N ARG A 57 4.81 -5.15 -10.98
CA ARG A 57 3.34 -5.28 -10.90
C ARG A 57 2.88 -6.71 -11.24
N ASN A 58 3.57 -7.38 -12.17
CA ASN A 58 3.30 -8.78 -12.49
C ASN A 58 3.58 -9.67 -11.27
N GLU A 59 4.71 -9.50 -10.58
CA GLU A 59 5.01 -10.27 -9.37
C GLU A 59 4.00 -10.01 -8.24
N LEU A 60 3.55 -8.77 -8.08
CA LEU A 60 2.46 -8.44 -7.15
C LEU A 60 1.17 -9.18 -7.51
N SER A 61 0.81 -9.22 -8.80
CA SER A 61 -0.43 -9.85 -9.29
C SER A 61 -0.50 -11.36 -9.05
N MET A 62 0.65 -12.00 -8.84
CA MET A 62 0.75 -13.43 -8.53
C MET A 62 0.47 -13.77 -7.07
N LEU A 63 0.31 -12.76 -6.20
CA LEU A 63 -0.04 -12.98 -4.79
C LEU A 63 -1.56 -13.15 -4.60
N PRO A 64 -2.03 -13.72 -3.49
CA PRO A 64 -3.45 -13.70 -3.14
C PRO A 64 -3.99 -12.26 -3.07
N GLU A 65 -5.25 -12.06 -3.47
CA GLU A 65 -5.91 -10.73 -3.53
C GLU A 65 -5.78 -9.93 -2.23
N LEU A 66 -5.86 -10.60 -1.08
CA LEU A 66 -5.69 -9.97 0.23
C LEU A 66 -4.31 -9.33 0.38
N HIS A 67 -3.25 -10.02 -0.04
CA HIS A 67 -1.88 -9.50 0.01
C HIS A 67 -1.70 -8.36 -0.98
N GLN A 68 -2.25 -8.51 -2.20
CA GLN A 68 -2.22 -7.44 -3.20
C GLN A 68 -2.86 -6.15 -2.67
N ALA A 69 -4.04 -6.26 -2.06
CA ALA A 69 -4.78 -5.11 -1.54
C ALA A 69 -4.03 -4.44 -0.37
N VAL A 70 -3.43 -5.20 0.56
CA VAL A 70 -2.65 -4.65 1.67
C VAL A 70 -1.40 -3.92 1.17
N LEU A 71 -0.63 -4.55 0.27
CA LEU A 71 0.58 -3.94 -0.29
C LEU A 71 0.24 -2.69 -1.12
N THR A 72 -0.83 -2.74 -1.92
CA THR A 72 -1.35 -1.59 -2.68
C THR A 72 -1.75 -0.45 -1.74
N ALA A 73 -2.53 -0.74 -0.69
CA ALA A 73 -2.96 0.28 0.27
C ALA A 73 -1.78 0.92 1.04
N ARG A 74 -0.66 0.18 1.19
CA ARG A 74 0.54 0.66 1.87
C ARG A 74 1.48 1.47 0.97
N THR A 75 1.59 1.13 -0.31
CA THR A 75 2.63 1.66 -1.21
C THR A 75 2.10 2.55 -2.34
N ALA A 76 0.83 2.40 -2.74
CA ALA A 76 0.25 3.26 -3.77
C ALA A 76 0.06 4.68 -3.24
N PRO A 77 0.31 5.72 -4.07
CA PRO A 77 0.00 7.08 -3.68
C PRO A 77 -1.52 7.21 -3.44
N ARG A 78 -1.94 7.92 -2.39
CA ARG A 78 -3.38 8.04 -2.07
C ARG A 78 -4.15 8.90 -3.06
N ASP A 79 -3.45 9.85 -3.64
CA ASP A 79 -3.93 10.80 -4.62
C ASP A 79 -2.92 10.90 -5.76
N ILE A 80 -3.42 11.20 -6.95
CA ILE A 80 -2.65 11.38 -8.18
C ILE A 80 -2.94 12.76 -8.75
N PRO A 81 -2.04 13.34 -9.55
CA PRO A 81 -2.33 14.66 -10.10
C PRO A 81 -3.53 14.63 -11.05
N CYS A 82 -4.24 15.75 -11.10
CA CYS A 82 -5.51 15.91 -11.79
C CYS A 82 -5.32 16.85 -12.98
N ASP A 83 -5.53 16.34 -14.20
CA ASP A 83 -5.26 17.07 -15.45
C ASP A 83 -6.50 17.83 -15.98
N CYS A 84 -7.58 17.94 -15.20
CA CYS A 84 -8.82 18.52 -15.70
C CYS A 84 -8.74 20.06 -15.90
N GLY A 85 -7.67 20.70 -15.43
CA GLY A 85 -7.45 22.15 -15.56
C GLY A 85 -8.47 23.02 -14.80
N ARG A 86 -9.34 22.42 -13.98
CA ARG A 86 -10.39 23.12 -13.24
C ARG A 86 -9.97 23.37 -11.78
N PRO A 87 -10.44 24.45 -11.13
CA PRO A 87 -10.14 24.72 -9.73
C PRO A 87 -10.68 23.67 -8.75
N CYS A 88 -11.64 22.83 -9.19
CA CYS A 88 -12.37 21.92 -8.33
C CYS A 88 -11.53 20.84 -7.65
N CYS A 89 -10.36 20.47 -8.20
CA CYS A 89 -9.56 19.38 -7.68
C CYS A 89 -8.22 19.82 -7.05
N ALA A 90 -7.90 21.12 -6.98
CA ALA A 90 -6.58 21.59 -6.51
C ALA A 90 -5.40 20.81 -7.15
N ALA A 91 -5.55 20.43 -8.43
CA ALA A 91 -4.62 19.58 -9.18
C ALA A 91 -4.35 18.17 -8.60
N ARG A 92 -5.20 17.65 -7.70
CA ARG A 92 -5.11 16.30 -7.11
C ARG A 92 -6.46 15.59 -7.15
N LYS A 93 -6.46 14.31 -7.49
CA LYS A 93 -7.65 13.45 -7.44
C LYS A 93 -7.34 12.18 -6.66
N PRO A 94 -8.33 11.55 -5.99
CA PRO A 94 -8.12 10.26 -5.33
C PRO A 94 -7.54 9.24 -6.31
N ASN A 95 -6.55 8.47 -5.86
CA ASN A 95 -5.99 7.38 -6.65
C ASN A 95 -7.02 6.24 -6.70
N PRO A 96 -7.52 5.85 -7.89
CA PRO A 96 -8.48 4.75 -8.01
C PRO A 96 -7.89 3.40 -7.54
N GLU A 97 -6.60 3.15 -7.74
CA GLU A 97 -5.95 1.90 -7.31
C GLU A 97 -5.93 1.79 -5.77
N TRP A 98 -5.50 2.86 -5.11
CA TRP A 98 -5.49 2.91 -3.64
C TRP A 98 -6.91 2.81 -3.08
N ASN A 99 -7.87 3.54 -3.67
CA ASN A 99 -9.26 3.50 -3.24
C ASN A 99 -9.87 2.10 -3.43
N ALA A 100 -9.61 1.43 -4.56
CA ALA A 100 -10.08 0.08 -4.83
C ALA A 100 -9.54 -0.92 -3.79
N ALA A 101 -8.25 -0.81 -3.43
CA ALA A 101 -7.66 -1.64 -2.38
C ALA A 101 -8.35 -1.43 -1.02
N ILE A 102 -8.61 -0.17 -0.63
CA ILE A 102 -9.31 0.14 0.61
C ILE A 102 -10.75 -0.37 0.60
N VAL A 103 -11.48 -0.21 -0.51
CA VAL A 103 -12.85 -0.73 -0.67
C VAL A 103 -12.85 -2.25 -0.50
N TRP A 104 -11.97 -2.95 -1.20
CA TRP A 104 -11.86 -4.41 -1.14
C TRP A 104 -11.55 -4.89 0.29
N LEU A 105 -10.59 -4.25 0.97
CA LEU A 105 -10.27 -4.56 2.38
C LEU A 105 -11.45 -4.27 3.31
N THR A 106 -12.22 -3.22 3.05
CA THR A 106 -13.40 -2.84 3.84
C THR A 106 -14.51 -3.87 3.77
N GLU A 107 -14.69 -4.49 2.60
CA GLU A 107 -15.64 -5.58 2.41
C GLU A 107 -15.19 -6.82 3.18
N ARG A 108 -13.92 -7.21 3.10
CA ARG A 108 -13.39 -8.38 3.81
C ARG A 108 -13.26 -8.19 5.32
N ALA A 109 -13.06 -6.96 5.78
CA ALA A 109 -13.06 -6.63 7.20
C ALA A 109 -14.37 -7.03 7.91
N MET A 110 -15.48 -7.16 7.18
CA MET A 110 -16.74 -7.64 7.77
C MET A 110 -16.61 -9.04 8.38
N GLN A 111 -15.82 -9.94 7.77
CA GLN A 111 -15.59 -11.30 8.26
C GLN A 111 -14.86 -11.32 9.61
N GLN A 112 -13.96 -10.35 9.81
CA GLN A 112 -13.18 -10.19 11.05
C GLN A 112 -14.01 -9.62 12.21
N LEU A 113 -15.18 -9.05 11.89
CA LEU A 113 -16.08 -8.40 12.83
C LEU A 113 -17.37 -9.19 13.03
N SER A 114 -17.35 -10.50 12.74
CA SER A 114 -18.49 -11.39 12.95
C SER A 114 -19.00 -11.30 14.39
N GLY A 115 -20.33 -11.32 14.55
CA GLY A 115 -21.00 -11.18 15.84
C GLY A 115 -21.00 -9.77 16.44
N SER A 116 -20.57 -8.73 15.70
CA SER A 116 -20.62 -7.34 16.15
C SER A 116 -21.39 -6.44 15.17
N PHE A 117 -21.95 -5.34 15.68
CA PHE A 117 -22.47 -4.25 14.84
C PHE A 117 -21.39 -3.85 13.83
N SER A 118 -21.70 -3.79 12.54
CA SER A 118 -20.69 -3.58 11.51
C SER A 118 -21.17 -2.59 10.46
N HIS A 119 -20.80 -1.32 10.63
CA HIS A 119 -21.16 -0.24 9.71
C HIS A 119 -20.05 0.01 8.68
N TYR A 120 -20.39 0.09 7.39
CA TYR A 120 -19.40 0.24 6.30
C TYR A 120 -18.49 1.46 6.51
N ARG A 121 -19.06 2.65 6.82
CA ARG A 121 -18.27 3.86 7.04
C ARG A 121 -17.28 3.72 8.21
N VAL A 122 -17.65 2.97 9.25
CA VAL A 122 -16.78 2.72 10.40
C VAL A 122 -15.61 1.82 9.99
N ARG A 123 -15.90 0.68 9.33
CA ARG A 123 -14.85 -0.23 8.82
C ARG A 123 -13.88 0.47 7.88
N ARG A 124 -14.42 1.24 6.94
CA ARG A 124 -13.63 2.02 5.97
C ARG A 124 -12.71 3.00 6.68
N SER A 125 -13.26 3.81 7.59
CA SER A 125 -12.52 4.80 8.37
C SER A 125 -11.39 4.20 9.19
N ILE A 126 -11.61 3.01 9.76
CA ILE A 126 -10.58 2.27 10.51
C ILE A 126 -9.46 1.82 9.57
N LEU A 127 -9.79 1.24 8.42
CA LEU A 127 -8.77 0.79 7.46
C LEU A 127 -7.99 1.98 6.89
N GLU A 128 -8.66 3.06 6.48
CA GLU A 128 -8.01 4.30 6.06
C GLU A 128 -7.03 4.79 7.14
N LYS A 129 -7.41 4.72 8.43
CA LYS A 129 -6.53 5.04 9.55
C LYS A 129 -5.32 4.11 9.67
N ILE A 130 -5.52 2.80 9.54
CA ILE A 130 -4.43 1.79 9.56
C ILE A 130 -3.43 2.06 8.42
N PHE A 131 -3.93 2.45 7.24
CA PHE A 131 -3.11 2.83 6.09
C PHE A 131 -2.65 4.30 6.10
N GLY A 132 -2.78 4.96 7.26
CA GLY A 132 -2.14 6.24 7.60
C GLY A 132 -2.93 7.50 7.22
N VAL A 133 -4.22 7.39 6.89
CA VAL A 133 -5.12 8.54 6.79
C VAL A 133 -5.39 9.06 8.20
N ARG A 134 -5.37 10.38 8.38
CA ARG A 134 -5.72 10.99 9.65
C ARG A 134 -7.24 10.92 9.81
N VAL A 135 -7.70 10.04 10.70
CA VAL A 135 -9.12 9.83 10.97
C VAL A 135 -9.39 9.88 12.47
N ASP A 136 -10.35 10.71 12.84
CA ASP A 136 -10.93 10.72 14.18
C ASP A 136 -12.05 9.69 14.28
N LEU A 137 -11.79 8.60 15.01
CA LEU A 137 -12.77 7.52 15.18
C LEU A 137 -13.90 7.89 16.14
N GLN A 138 -13.73 8.91 16.97
CA GLN A 138 -14.79 9.41 17.83
C GLN A 138 -15.83 10.14 16.98
N GLN A 139 -15.40 11.07 16.13
CA GLN A 139 -16.30 11.77 15.21
C GLN A 139 -17.03 10.77 14.29
N VAL A 140 -16.31 9.78 13.75
CA VAL A 140 -16.92 8.73 12.91
C VAL A 140 -17.97 7.92 13.68
N ALA A 141 -17.77 7.68 14.97
CA ALA A 141 -18.74 6.98 15.81
C ALA A 141 -20.02 7.81 15.95
N GLU A 142 -19.89 9.10 16.25
CA GLU A 142 -20.99 10.05 16.38
C GLU A 142 -21.78 10.15 15.06
N ASP A 143 -21.09 10.38 13.94
CA ASP A 143 -21.68 10.49 12.60
C ASP A 143 -22.44 9.24 12.16
N CYS A 144 -22.03 8.06 12.63
CA CYS A 144 -22.64 6.78 12.29
C CYS A 144 -23.62 6.27 13.37
N GLY A 145 -23.86 7.05 14.44
CA GLY A 145 -24.69 6.62 15.57
C GLY A 145 -24.16 5.36 16.29
N ALA A 146 -22.85 5.13 16.24
CA ALA A 146 -22.21 3.95 16.81
C ALA A 146 -21.62 4.27 18.19
N HIS A 147 -21.68 3.30 19.11
CA HIS A 147 -21.05 3.49 20.42
C HIS A 147 -19.52 3.52 20.31
N ARG A 148 -18.86 4.49 20.97
CA ARG A 148 -17.40 4.68 20.92
C ARG A 148 -16.62 3.42 21.28
N ASN A 149 -17.05 2.69 22.31
CA ASN A 149 -16.38 1.44 22.71
C ASN A 149 -16.47 0.36 21.64
N THR A 150 -17.57 0.31 20.88
CA THR A 150 -17.74 -0.61 19.76
C THR A 150 -16.75 -0.30 18.64
N VAL A 151 -16.62 0.98 18.26
CA VAL A 151 -15.67 1.42 17.24
C VAL A 151 -14.22 1.16 17.69
N SER A 152 -13.89 1.43 18.95
CA SER A 152 -12.58 1.11 19.53
C SER A 152 -12.26 -0.38 19.50
N ALA A 153 -13.23 -1.24 19.84
CA ALA A 153 -13.06 -2.70 19.78
C ALA A 153 -12.87 -3.19 18.34
N GLN A 154 -13.62 -2.66 17.37
CA GLN A 154 -13.43 -2.98 15.96
C GLN A 154 -12.05 -2.54 15.47
N ASN A 155 -11.61 -1.34 15.84
CA ASN A 155 -10.29 -0.84 15.50
C ASN A 155 -9.18 -1.75 16.04
N ALA A 156 -9.31 -2.23 17.28
CA ALA A 156 -8.36 -3.19 17.83
C ALA A 156 -8.33 -4.51 17.03
N LYS A 157 -9.50 -5.08 16.70
CA LYS A 157 -9.58 -6.31 15.90
C LYS A 157 -8.98 -6.15 14.50
N LEU A 158 -9.33 -5.09 13.78
CA LEU A 158 -8.83 -4.84 12.43
C LEU A 158 -7.33 -4.51 12.42
N LYS A 159 -6.81 -3.86 13.47
CA LYS A 159 -5.36 -3.69 13.64
C LYS A 159 -4.65 -5.02 13.82
N VAL A 160 -5.16 -5.90 14.68
CA VAL A 160 -4.56 -7.24 14.84
C VAL A 160 -4.61 -8.04 13.54
N TRP A 161 -5.71 -7.93 12.78
CA TRP A 161 -5.81 -8.59 11.48
C TRP A 161 -4.75 -8.09 10.47
N ILE A 162 -4.58 -6.78 10.33
CA ILE A 162 -3.65 -6.21 9.34
C ILE A 162 -2.20 -6.22 9.83
N GLU A 163 -1.94 -5.65 11.01
CA GLU A 163 -0.61 -5.39 11.58
C GLU A 163 -0.09 -6.57 12.42
N GLY A 164 -0.95 -7.47 12.88
CA GLY A 164 -0.60 -8.58 13.75
C GLY A 164 -0.69 -8.26 15.24
N GLU A 165 -0.37 -9.23 16.08
CA GLU A 165 -0.31 -9.02 17.52
C GLU A 165 0.90 -8.17 17.92
N ARG A 166 0.69 -7.20 18.82
CA ARG A 166 1.78 -6.36 19.35
C ARG A 166 2.69 -7.08 20.37
N LYS A 167 2.37 -8.32 20.76
CA LYS A 167 3.16 -9.06 21.74
C LYS A 167 4.54 -9.38 21.14
N LYS A 168 5.59 -9.22 21.94
CA LYS A 168 6.94 -9.64 21.56
C LYS A 168 7.11 -11.14 21.87
N GLY A 169 7.58 -11.91 20.89
CA GLY A 169 7.90 -13.32 21.05
C GLY A 169 7.52 -14.16 19.84
N LEU A 170 8.10 -15.36 19.75
CA LEU A 170 7.90 -16.32 18.64
C LEU A 170 6.44 -16.78 18.44
N LEU A 171 5.57 -16.54 19.43
CA LEU A 171 4.17 -16.97 19.43
C LEU A 171 3.19 -15.89 18.96
N ALA A 172 3.65 -14.67 18.68
CA ALA A 172 2.78 -13.60 18.19
C ALA A 172 2.33 -13.92 16.76
N ALA A 173 1.01 -13.98 16.54
CA ALA A 173 0.48 -14.21 15.20
C ALA A 173 0.83 -13.02 14.28
N PRO A 174 1.49 -13.27 13.13
CA PRO A 174 1.81 -12.21 12.19
C PRO A 174 0.52 -11.64 11.57
N GLY A 175 0.53 -10.33 11.32
CA GLY A 175 -0.53 -9.70 10.55
C GLY A 175 -0.46 -10.09 9.08
N VAL A 176 -1.57 -9.87 8.38
CA VAL A 176 -1.63 -10.03 6.92
C VAL A 176 -0.53 -9.23 6.23
N GLU A 177 -0.20 -8.04 6.73
CA GLU A 177 0.85 -7.20 6.16
C GLU A 177 2.22 -7.87 6.19
N SER A 178 2.63 -8.42 7.35
CA SER A 178 3.94 -9.08 7.46
C SER A 178 4.04 -10.29 6.55
N VAL A 179 2.96 -11.07 6.42
CA VAL A 179 2.90 -12.22 5.52
C VAL A 179 2.95 -11.77 4.05
N ALA A 180 2.26 -10.70 3.70
CA ALA A 180 2.26 -10.14 2.36
C ALA A 180 3.65 -9.62 1.96
N TRP A 181 4.34 -8.93 2.87
CA TRP A 181 5.71 -8.47 2.66
C TRP A 181 6.68 -9.64 2.44
N LEU A 182 6.65 -10.65 3.31
CA LEU A 182 7.48 -11.84 3.14
C LEU A 182 7.24 -12.54 1.78
N ALA A 183 5.97 -12.59 1.35
CA ALA A 183 5.60 -13.21 0.08
C ALA A 183 6.13 -12.40 -1.12
N ILE A 184 5.96 -11.07 -1.14
CA ILE A 184 6.47 -10.25 -2.25
C ILE A 184 8.01 -10.20 -2.26
N ASP A 185 8.64 -10.19 -1.08
CA ASP A 185 10.11 -10.26 -0.95
C ASP A 185 10.65 -11.52 -1.63
N GLY A 186 10.10 -12.68 -1.31
CA GLY A 186 10.52 -13.94 -1.92
C GLY A 186 10.39 -13.92 -3.45
N ARG A 187 9.32 -13.31 -3.98
CA ARG A 187 9.10 -13.22 -5.43
C ARG A 187 10.08 -12.25 -6.10
N LEU A 188 10.24 -11.05 -5.56
CA LEU A 188 11.14 -10.04 -6.13
C LEU A 188 12.62 -10.45 -6.01
N MET A 189 12.98 -11.17 -4.94
CA MET A 189 14.32 -11.78 -4.83
C MET A 189 14.52 -12.89 -5.85
N ALA A 190 13.55 -13.79 -6.03
CA ALA A 190 13.62 -14.85 -7.04
C ALA A 190 13.71 -14.30 -8.48
N ALA A 191 13.08 -13.15 -8.73
CA ALA A 191 13.17 -12.42 -9.99
C ALA A 191 14.45 -11.55 -10.12
N GLY A 192 15.36 -11.57 -9.13
CA GLY A 192 16.62 -10.83 -9.15
C GLY A 192 16.49 -9.31 -8.95
N MET A 193 15.32 -8.81 -8.53
CA MET A 193 15.04 -7.37 -8.46
C MET A 193 15.51 -6.70 -7.16
N VAL A 194 15.56 -7.44 -6.05
CA VAL A 194 15.83 -6.92 -4.69
C VAL A 194 16.98 -7.71 -4.02
N ALA A 195 17.80 -7.05 -3.21
CA ALA A 195 18.88 -7.68 -2.43
C ALA A 195 18.35 -8.69 -1.39
N LEU A 196 19.15 -9.72 -1.08
CA LEU A 196 18.97 -10.47 0.16
C LEU A 196 19.46 -9.55 1.28
N GLU A 197 18.57 -9.03 2.13
CA GLU A 197 19.03 -8.51 3.41
C GLU A 197 19.65 -9.69 4.17
N GLU A 198 20.98 -9.75 4.24
CA GLU A 198 21.63 -10.43 5.35
C GLU A 198 21.13 -9.70 6.59
N ARG A 199 20.16 -10.30 7.28
CA ARG A 199 19.68 -9.78 8.56
C ARG A 199 20.90 -9.68 9.47
N ALA A 200 21.39 -8.46 9.68
CA ALA A 200 22.38 -8.17 10.68
C ALA A 200 21.76 -8.52 12.04
N GLU A 201 22.09 -9.70 12.54
CA GLU A 201 21.87 -10.06 13.93
C GLU A 201 22.68 -9.06 14.79
N ALA A 202 21.95 -8.30 15.61
CA ALA A 202 22.49 -7.48 16.69
C ALA A 202 21.84 -7.89 18.00
#